data_AF-X0ZDL5-F1
#
_entry.id   AF-X0ZDL5-F1
#
_cell.length_a   1.000
_cell.length_b   1.000
_cell.length_c   1.000
_cell.angle_alpha   90.00
_cell.angle_beta   90.00
_cell.angle_gamma   90.00
#
_symmetry.space_group_name_H-M   'P 1'
#
loop_
_entity.id
_entity.type
_entity.pdbx_description
1 polymer ?
#
loop_
_entity_poly.entity_id
_entity_poly.type
_entity_poly.pdbx_seq_one_letter_code
_entity_poly.pdbx_strand_id
1 'polypeptide(L)'
;GIFPADDITKEYLKSQGRLDCFKEISADKGAKYEKIIDIDCSVIEPMVCQPHTVDNTLPVSSLEKIMVNQVFIGTCTNGRFSDLKIAADILKGRKVASGVRLIVVPASKDIYLKALKEGVLETLISSGAVVQSPGCGPCVGVHQGILGDGEVCLSTQNRNFKGRMGNPNSFIYLSSPATAAWSAVKGYIADPREVLG
;
A
#
# COMPACT_ATOMS: atom_id res chain seq x y z
N GLY A 1 -5.54 -16.22 5.82
CA GLY A 1 -4.19 -16.37 6.39
C GLY A 1 -4.27 -16.11 7.87
N ILE A 2 -3.49 -16.85 8.66
CA ILE A 2 -3.39 -16.68 10.11
C ILE A 2 -1.90 -16.69 10.45
N PHE A 3 -1.49 -15.86 11.40
CA PHE A 3 -0.16 -15.86 11.98
C PHE A 3 -0.27 -16.29 13.45
N PRO A 4 0.72 -17.02 13.99
CA PRO A 4 0.77 -17.31 15.42
C PRO A 4 0.73 -16.02 16.25
N ALA A 5 0.08 -16.07 17.41
CA ALA A 5 0.08 -14.94 18.34
C ALA A 5 1.38 -14.95 19.16
N ASP A 6 2.06 -13.81 19.19
CA ASP A 6 3.37 -13.61 19.83
C ASP A 6 3.38 -12.33 20.71
N ASP A 7 4.56 -11.95 21.20
CA ASP A 7 4.72 -10.73 22.01
C ASP A 7 4.36 -9.45 21.26
N ILE A 8 4.56 -9.40 19.94
CA ILE A 8 4.15 -8.26 19.11
C ILE A 8 2.62 -8.14 19.13
N THR A 9 1.92 -9.27 18.98
CA THR A 9 0.46 -9.34 19.06
C THR A 9 -0.04 -8.91 20.44
N LYS A 10 0.62 -9.36 21.51
CA LYS A 10 0.31 -9.01 22.90
C LYS A 10 0.45 -7.51 23.17
N GLU A 11 1.58 -6.91 22.78
CA GLU A 11 1.82 -5.47 22.96
C GLU A 11 0.85 -4.63 22.11
N TYR A 12 0.51 -5.07 20.89
CA TYR A 12 -0.53 -4.42 20.11
C TYR A 12 -1.88 -4.45 20.84
N LEU A 13 -2.34 -5.62 21.30
CA LEU A 13 -3.62 -5.73 22.04
C LEU A 13 -3.62 -4.90 23.32
N LYS A 14 -2.51 -4.86 24.06
CA LYS A 14 -2.33 -3.99 25.23
C LYS A 14 -2.49 -2.51 24.87
N SER A 15 -1.88 -2.06 23.77
CA SER A 15 -2.04 -0.68 23.27
C SER A 15 -3.49 -0.34 22.89
N GLN A 16 -4.29 -1.36 22.56
CA GLN A 16 -5.72 -1.23 22.25
C GLN A 16 -6.62 -1.41 23.48
N GLY A 17 -6.06 -1.57 24.69
CA GLY A 17 -6.83 -1.82 25.91
C GLY A 17 -7.49 -3.19 25.98
N ARG A 18 -6.95 -4.18 25.26
CA ARG A 18 -7.51 -5.54 25.10
C ARG A 18 -6.54 -6.64 25.53
N LEU A 19 -5.71 -6.36 26.53
CA LEU A 19 -4.72 -7.33 27.01
C LEU A 19 -5.37 -8.60 27.57
N ASP A 20 -6.56 -8.46 28.16
CA ASP A 20 -7.40 -9.55 28.66
C ASP A 20 -7.87 -10.53 27.56
N CYS A 21 -7.91 -10.07 26.31
CA CYS A 21 -8.24 -10.90 25.16
C CYS A 21 -7.04 -11.71 24.64
N PHE A 22 -5.81 -11.44 25.10
CA PHE A 22 -4.62 -12.11 24.56
C PHE A 22 -4.59 -13.58 24.99
N LYS A 23 -4.39 -14.44 23.99
CA LYS A 23 -4.09 -15.86 24.16
C LYS A 23 -2.97 -16.21 23.21
N GLU A 24 -1.89 -16.75 23.75
CA GLU A 24 -0.82 -17.31 22.94
C GLU A 24 -1.34 -18.59 22.28
N ILE A 25 -1.49 -18.56 20.95
CA ILE A 25 -1.97 -19.67 20.14
C ILE A 25 -0.98 -19.84 19.00
N SER A 26 -0.38 -21.02 18.94
CA SER A 26 0.56 -21.43 17.91
C SER A 26 0.19 -22.82 17.42
N ALA A 27 0.78 -23.23 16.29
CA ALA A 27 0.55 -24.57 15.76
C ALA A 27 1.17 -25.63 16.67
N ASP A 28 0.48 -26.76 16.84
CA ASP A 28 1.00 -27.89 17.59
C ASP A 28 2.32 -28.40 17.00
N LYS A 29 3.22 -28.87 17.87
CA LYS A 29 4.44 -29.54 17.43
C LYS A 29 4.07 -30.77 16.59
N GLY A 30 4.51 -30.80 15.33
CA GLY A 30 4.19 -31.90 14.40
C GLY A 30 2.84 -31.76 13.68
N ALA A 31 2.24 -30.56 13.69
CA ALA A 31 1.09 -30.24 12.86
C ALA A 31 1.36 -30.64 11.39
N LYS A 32 0.37 -31.29 10.77
CA LYS A 32 0.45 -31.75 9.37
C LYS A 32 -0.19 -30.73 8.46
N TYR A 33 0.50 -30.39 7.38
CA TYR A 33 0.03 -29.47 6.36
C TYR A 33 -0.08 -30.22 5.03
N GLU A 34 -1.08 -29.88 4.22
CA GLU A 34 -1.19 -30.41 2.85
C GLU A 34 0.03 -30.03 2.01
N LYS A 35 0.52 -28.80 2.19
CA LYS A 35 1.69 -28.26 1.50
C LYS A 35 2.44 -27.28 2.41
N ILE A 36 3.76 -27.37 2.40
CA ILE A 36 4.67 -26.40 3.03
C ILE A 36 5.37 -25.65 1.89
N ILE A 37 5.43 -24.32 1.99
CA ILE A 37 6.08 -23.46 1.01
C ILE A 37 7.09 -22.60 1.78
N ASP A 38 8.37 -22.93 1.59
CA ASP A 38 9.48 -22.13 2.12
C ASP A 38 9.81 -20.99 1.16
N ILE A 39 9.84 -19.77 1.68
CA ILE A 39 10.09 -18.55 0.91
C ILE A 39 11.34 -17.87 1.46
N ASP A 40 12.39 -17.78 0.65
CA ASP A 40 13.58 -17.00 0.98
C ASP A 40 13.31 -15.50 0.73
N CYS A 41 13.15 -14.75 1.81
CA CYS A 41 12.88 -13.30 1.72
C CYS A 41 14.10 -12.49 1.28
N SER A 42 15.32 -13.03 1.33
CA SER A 42 16.55 -12.30 0.98
C SER A 42 16.70 -12.02 -0.52
N VAL A 43 16.01 -12.83 -1.34
CA VAL A 43 16.02 -12.71 -2.81
C VAL A 43 14.78 -11.99 -3.36
N ILE A 44 13.85 -11.56 -2.49
CA ILE A 44 12.63 -10.86 -2.94
C ILE A 44 12.95 -9.41 -3.25
N GLU A 45 12.73 -9.03 -4.50
CA GLU A 45 12.76 -7.65 -4.96
C GLU A 45 11.40 -6.96 -4.75
N PRO A 46 11.31 -5.62 -4.84
CA PRO A 46 10.02 -4.96 -4.94
C PRO A 46 9.20 -5.55 -6.11
N MET A 47 7.99 -6.03 -5.80
CA MET A 47 7.10 -6.69 -6.76
C MET A 47 5.92 -5.79 -7.12
N VAL A 48 5.39 -5.98 -8.32
CA VAL A 48 4.18 -5.32 -8.82
C VAL A 48 3.24 -6.34 -9.45
N CYS A 49 1.97 -6.33 -9.04
CA CYS A 49 0.91 -7.09 -9.71
C CYS A 49 0.37 -6.28 -10.88
N GLN A 50 0.43 -6.84 -12.08
CA GLN A 50 -0.09 -6.25 -13.30
C GLN A 50 -1.60 -6.53 -13.46
N PRO A 51 -2.36 -5.66 -14.16
CA PRO A 51 -3.75 -5.92 -14.47
C PRO A 51 -3.94 -7.24 -15.25
N HIS A 52 -5.07 -7.92 -15.17
CA HIS A 52 -6.24 -7.65 -14.31
C HIS A 52 -6.41 -8.72 -13.23
N THR A 53 -5.31 -9.33 -12.80
CA THR A 53 -5.34 -10.40 -11.80
C THR A 53 -4.18 -10.28 -10.83
N VAL A 54 -4.41 -10.68 -9.58
CA VAL A 54 -3.47 -10.48 -8.47
C VAL A 54 -2.26 -11.41 -8.54
N ASP A 55 -2.37 -12.53 -9.25
CA ASP A 55 -1.32 -13.52 -9.45
C ASP A 55 -0.37 -13.18 -10.62
N ASN A 56 -0.71 -12.19 -11.46
CA ASN A 56 0.19 -11.69 -12.51
C ASN A 56 1.23 -10.73 -11.91
N THR A 57 2.21 -11.27 -11.19
CA THR A 57 3.19 -10.49 -10.41
C THR A 57 4.59 -10.61 -11.00
N LEU A 58 5.26 -9.47 -11.18
CA LEU A 58 6.63 -9.38 -11.66
C LEU A 58 7.48 -8.47 -10.76
N PRO A 59 8.80 -8.70 -10.67
CA PRO A 59 9.72 -7.73 -10.07
C PRO A 59 9.64 -6.39 -10.82
N VAL A 60 9.71 -5.28 -10.09
CA VAL A 60 9.70 -3.94 -10.69
C VAL A 60 10.83 -3.78 -11.72
N SER A 61 11.99 -4.37 -11.43
CA SER A 61 13.17 -4.39 -12.32
C SER A 61 12.94 -5.04 -13.68
N SER A 62 11.92 -5.88 -13.82
CA SER A 62 11.57 -6.57 -15.07
C SER A 62 10.46 -5.88 -15.87
N LEU A 63 9.85 -4.83 -15.32
CA LEU A 63 8.79 -4.09 -15.99
C LEU A 63 9.39 -3.10 -17.00
N GLU A 64 8.71 -2.95 -18.13
CA GLU A 64 8.92 -1.79 -19.00
C GLU A 64 8.49 -0.49 -18.30
N LYS A 65 8.86 0.65 -18.89
CA LYS A 65 8.50 1.96 -18.35
C LYS A 65 7.00 2.23 -18.49
N ILE A 66 6.22 1.83 -17.49
CA ILE A 66 4.78 2.02 -17.43
C ILE A 66 4.47 3.38 -16.79
N MET A 67 3.98 4.32 -17.58
CA MET A 67 3.54 5.63 -17.10
C MET A 67 2.30 5.49 -16.20
N VAL A 68 2.23 6.31 -15.15
CA VAL A 68 1.07 6.33 -14.25
C VAL A 68 0.35 7.67 -14.33
N ASN A 69 -0.98 7.64 -14.29
CA ASN A 69 -1.82 8.85 -14.19
C ASN A 69 -2.18 9.11 -12.72
N GLN A 70 -2.32 8.05 -11.94
CA GLN A 70 -2.70 8.11 -10.54
C GLN A 70 -1.85 7.16 -9.71
N VAL A 71 -1.51 7.60 -8.50
CA VAL A 71 -0.96 6.75 -7.45
C VAL A 71 -1.88 6.81 -6.25
N PHE A 72 -2.22 5.66 -5.70
CA PHE A 72 -3.13 5.55 -4.57
C PHE A 72 -2.45 4.81 -3.41
N ILE A 73 -2.30 5.49 -2.28
CA ILE A 73 -1.70 4.94 -1.05
C ILE A 73 -2.75 4.94 0.06
N GLY A 74 -3.16 3.76 0.51
CA GLY A 74 -4.18 3.62 1.55
C GLY A 74 -4.92 2.29 1.50
N THR A 75 -6.10 2.25 2.13
CA THR A 75 -6.98 1.07 2.37
C THR A 75 -6.64 0.25 3.63
N CYS A 76 -7.41 -0.82 3.86
CA CYS A 76 -7.15 -1.79 4.93
C CYS A 76 -5.80 -2.51 4.78
N THR A 77 -5.26 -2.60 3.55
CA THR A 77 -4.01 -3.33 3.30
C THR A 77 -2.80 -2.49 3.66
N ASN A 78 -2.78 -1.20 3.32
CA ASN A 78 -1.60 -0.34 3.44
C ASN A 78 -1.92 1.13 3.79
N GLY A 79 -2.90 1.35 4.66
CA GLY A 79 -3.23 2.67 5.21
C GLY A 79 -2.84 2.87 6.67
N ARG A 80 -2.00 2.01 7.26
CA ARG A 80 -1.55 2.17 8.66
C ARG A 80 -0.52 3.29 8.77
N PHE A 81 -0.23 3.71 9.99
CA PHE A 81 0.73 4.79 10.25
C PHE A 81 2.12 4.49 9.65
N SER A 82 2.61 3.24 9.76
CA SER A 82 3.89 2.83 9.17
C SER A 82 3.90 2.95 7.64
N ASP A 83 2.81 2.58 6.97
CA ASP A 83 2.68 2.70 5.51
C ASP A 83 2.74 4.18 5.08
N LEU A 84 1.99 5.05 5.78
CA LEU A 84 2.00 6.50 5.51
C LEU A 84 3.36 7.13 5.80
N LYS A 85 4.05 6.67 6.85
CA LYS A 85 5.38 7.17 7.22
C LYS A 85 6.42 6.82 6.14
N ILE A 86 6.40 5.59 5.62
CA ILE A 86 7.26 5.18 4.49
C ILE A 86 7.05 6.10 3.29
N ALA A 87 5.79 6.33 2.91
CA ALA A 87 5.47 7.21 1.80
C ALA A 87 5.94 8.65 2.05
N ALA A 88 5.69 9.19 3.24
CA ALA A 88 6.12 10.53 3.62
C ALA A 88 7.64 10.69 3.61
N ASP A 89 8.39 9.71 4.09
CA ASP A 89 9.86 9.76 4.11
C ASP A 89 10.44 9.79 2.68
N ILE A 90 9.87 9.00 1.77
CA ILE A 90 10.23 9.03 0.35
C ILE A 90 9.82 10.37 -0.29
N LEU A 91 8.67 10.93 0.08
CA LEU A 91 8.17 12.18 -0.51
C LEU A 91 8.77 13.45 0.11
N LYS A 92 9.46 13.35 1.26
CA LYS A 92 10.02 14.49 1.98
C LYS A 92 10.99 15.28 1.10
N GLY A 93 10.70 16.57 0.93
CA GLY A 93 11.50 17.47 0.09
C GLY A 93 11.36 17.23 -1.42
N ARG A 94 10.47 16.34 -1.84
CA ARG A 94 10.20 16.01 -3.25
C ARG A 94 8.80 16.44 -3.64
N LYS A 95 8.52 16.47 -4.94
CA LYS A 95 7.21 16.80 -5.51
C LYS A 95 6.71 15.64 -6.36
N VAL A 96 5.40 15.43 -6.34
CA VAL A 96 4.71 14.52 -7.25
C VAL A 96 4.93 14.99 -8.69
N ALA A 97 5.14 14.05 -9.60
CA ALA A 97 5.37 14.33 -11.01
C ALA A 97 4.19 15.10 -11.63
N SER A 98 4.49 16.00 -12.58
CA SER A 98 3.45 16.73 -13.31
C SER A 98 2.52 15.76 -14.03
N GLY A 99 1.21 16.00 -13.93
CA GLY A 99 0.18 15.14 -14.51
C GLY A 99 -0.16 13.88 -13.70
N VAL A 100 0.53 13.61 -12.57
CA VAL A 100 0.21 12.48 -11.68
C VAL A 100 -0.62 12.94 -10.49
N ARG A 101 -1.71 12.22 -10.22
CA ARG A 101 -2.51 12.41 -9.01
C ARG A 101 -2.06 11.45 -7.93
N LEU A 102 -1.46 11.96 -6.85
CA LEU A 102 -1.20 11.16 -5.65
C LEU A 102 -2.35 11.33 -4.66
N ILE A 103 -3.07 10.25 -4.40
CA ILE A 103 -4.19 10.21 -3.44
C ILE A 103 -3.78 9.36 -2.25
N VAL A 104 -3.92 9.89 -1.04
CA VAL A 104 -3.55 9.21 0.20
C VAL A 104 -4.75 9.09 1.14
N VAL A 105 -5.04 7.87 1.60
CA VAL A 105 -6.19 7.57 2.45
C VAL A 105 -5.76 6.79 3.69
N PRO A 106 -5.67 7.45 4.86
CA PRO A 106 -5.40 6.77 6.12
C PRO A 106 -6.48 5.73 6.45
N ALA A 107 -6.09 4.60 7.04
CA ALA A 107 -6.99 3.47 7.27
C ALA A 107 -8.05 3.74 8.36
N SER A 108 -7.79 4.66 9.29
CA SER A 108 -8.73 5.00 10.36
C SER A 108 -8.54 6.44 10.85
N LYS A 109 -9.50 6.92 11.64
CA LYS A 109 -9.42 8.21 12.34
C LYS A 109 -8.18 8.30 13.22
N ASP A 110 -7.86 7.24 13.97
CA ASP A 110 -6.71 7.25 14.89
C ASP A 110 -5.38 7.33 14.14
N ILE A 111 -5.27 6.62 13.00
CA ILE A 111 -4.10 6.72 12.14
C ILE A 111 -3.99 8.12 11.53
N TYR A 112 -5.10 8.70 11.07
CA TYR A 112 -5.11 10.07 10.55
C TYR A 112 -4.63 11.07 11.59
N LEU A 113 -5.18 11.02 12.81
CA LEU A 113 -4.81 11.91 13.90
C LEU A 113 -3.35 11.72 14.32
N LYS A 114 -2.86 10.48 14.36
CA LYS A 114 -1.45 10.20 14.63
C LYS A 114 -0.54 10.77 13.54
N ALA A 115 -0.87 10.52 12.27
CA ALA A 115 -0.12 11.04 11.13
C ALA A 115 -0.11 12.59 11.09
N LEU A 116 -1.21 13.22 11.50
CA LEU A 116 -1.29 14.67 11.64
C LEU A 116 -0.32 15.18 12.72
N LYS A 117 -0.39 14.61 13.93
CA LYS A 117 0.45 15.01 15.08
C LYS A 117 1.95 14.83 14.81
N GLU A 118 2.30 13.81 14.05
CA GLU A 118 3.69 13.44 13.73
C GLU A 118 4.22 14.17 12.46
N GLY A 119 3.46 15.11 11.88
CA GLY A 119 3.87 15.86 10.67
C GLY A 119 3.92 15.03 9.38
N VAL A 120 3.43 13.79 9.41
CA VAL A 120 3.36 12.89 8.24
C VAL A 120 2.40 13.45 7.21
N LEU A 121 1.21 13.91 7.63
CA LEU A 121 0.24 14.50 6.69
C LEU A 121 0.74 15.79 6.05
N GLU A 122 1.44 16.64 6.82
CA GLU A 122 2.05 17.87 6.31
C GLU A 122 3.07 17.54 5.21
N THR A 123 3.92 16.54 5.43
CA THR A 123 4.91 16.09 4.44
C THR A 123 4.23 15.60 3.17
N LEU A 124 3.18 14.78 3.30
CA LEU A 124 2.43 14.25 2.16
C LEU A 124 1.76 15.38 1.36
N ILE A 125 1.03 16.27 2.01
CA ILE A 125 0.37 17.42 1.36
C ILE A 125 1.40 18.34 0.70
N SER A 126 2.51 18.61 1.38
CA SER A 126 3.60 19.45 0.85
C SER A 126 4.25 18.86 -0.40
N SER A 127 4.22 17.55 -0.61
CA SER A 127 4.69 16.91 -1.85
C SER A 127 3.73 17.09 -3.03
N GLY A 128 2.49 17.52 -2.79
CA GLY A 128 1.42 17.61 -3.78
C GLY A 128 0.39 16.48 -3.68
N ALA A 129 0.42 15.67 -2.61
CA ALA A 129 -0.59 14.64 -2.39
C ALA A 129 -1.94 15.24 -1.95
N VAL A 130 -3.03 14.60 -2.37
CA VAL A 130 -4.37 14.85 -1.85
C VAL A 130 -4.66 13.82 -0.75
N VAL A 131 -4.72 14.28 0.50
CA VAL A 131 -5.09 13.44 1.64
C VAL A 131 -6.61 13.47 1.84
N GLN A 132 -7.26 12.32 1.85
CA GLN A 132 -8.71 12.23 2.06
C GLN A 132 -9.06 11.78 3.48
N SER A 133 -10.36 11.88 3.83
CA SER A 133 -10.90 11.34 5.06
C SER A 133 -10.66 9.82 5.15
N PRO A 134 -10.49 9.25 6.36
CA PRO A 134 -10.28 7.83 6.54
C PRO A 134 -11.34 6.95 5.87
N GLY A 135 -10.93 5.86 5.23
CA GLY A 135 -11.83 4.94 4.56
C GLY A 135 -11.14 4.08 3.50
N CYS A 136 -11.92 3.61 2.52
CA CYS A 136 -11.41 2.77 1.42
C CYS A 136 -11.04 3.54 0.15
N GLY A 137 -11.37 4.84 0.07
CA GLY A 137 -11.21 5.63 -1.16
C GLY A 137 -11.83 4.93 -2.39
N PRO A 138 -11.18 4.98 -3.57
CA PRO A 138 -11.65 4.37 -4.81
C PRO A 138 -11.54 2.84 -4.89
N CYS A 139 -11.12 2.14 -3.83
CA CYS A 139 -10.83 0.70 -3.84
C CYS A 139 -12.00 -0.19 -4.29
N VAL A 140 -13.25 0.26 -4.15
CA VAL A 140 -14.45 -0.44 -4.62
C VAL A 140 -15.23 0.35 -5.68
N GLY A 141 -14.56 1.29 -6.37
CA GLY A 141 -15.19 2.13 -7.39
C GLY A 141 -16.18 3.14 -6.82
N VAL A 142 -16.03 3.50 -5.55
CA VAL A 142 -16.82 4.54 -4.87
C VAL A 142 -15.89 5.63 -4.38
N HIS A 143 -16.42 6.82 -4.11
CA HIS A 143 -15.65 7.94 -3.55
C HIS A 143 -14.61 8.52 -4.52
N GLN A 144 -13.83 9.50 -4.07
CA GLN A 144 -12.93 10.28 -4.92
C GLN A 144 -11.72 9.48 -5.41
N GLY A 145 -11.26 9.73 -6.64
CA GLY A 145 -10.13 9.02 -7.27
C GLY A 145 -10.54 7.91 -8.24
N ILE A 146 -11.77 7.95 -8.77
CA ILE A 146 -12.22 7.09 -9.86
C ILE A 146 -11.37 7.35 -11.11
N LEU A 147 -11.01 6.27 -11.81
CA LEU A 147 -10.17 6.33 -12.99
C LEU A 147 -10.98 6.65 -14.25
N GLY A 148 -10.38 7.45 -15.13
CA GLY A 148 -10.86 7.72 -16.48
C GLY A 148 -10.52 6.58 -17.46
N ASP A 149 -10.97 6.73 -18.71
CA ASP A 149 -10.66 5.78 -19.78
C ASP A 149 -9.14 5.77 -20.06
N GLY A 150 -8.56 4.57 -20.12
CA GLY A 150 -7.14 4.38 -20.40
C GLY A 150 -6.19 4.77 -19.27
N GLU A 151 -6.69 5.29 -18.15
CA GLU A 151 -5.84 5.70 -17.04
C GLU A 151 -5.21 4.51 -16.32
N VAL A 152 -3.93 4.68 -15.96
CA VAL A 152 -3.14 3.74 -15.18
C VAL A 152 -3.03 4.24 -13.75
N CYS A 153 -3.42 3.38 -12.81
CA CYS A 153 -3.29 3.60 -11.37
C CYS A 153 -2.32 2.60 -10.76
N LEU A 154 -1.30 3.08 -10.05
CA LEU A 154 -0.50 2.25 -9.15
C LEU A 154 -1.05 2.38 -7.72
N SER A 155 -1.51 1.26 -7.16
CA SER A 155 -2.33 1.24 -5.96
C SER A 155 -1.74 0.32 -4.89
N THR A 156 -1.85 0.72 -3.62
CA THR A 156 -1.51 -0.14 -2.48
C THR A 156 -2.72 -0.93 -1.94
N GLN A 157 -3.76 -1.11 -2.76
CA GLN A 157 -4.89 -1.98 -2.43
C GLN A 157 -4.57 -3.45 -2.75
N ASN A 158 -5.49 -4.36 -2.44
CA ASN A 158 -5.28 -5.80 -2.59
C ASN A 158 -5.93 -6.45 -3.83
N ARG A 159 -6.59 -5.67 -4.69
CA ARG A 159 -7.35 -6.21 -5.85
C ARG A 159 -7.22 -5.28 -7.05
N ASN A 160 -7.05 -5.84 -8.25
CA ASN A 160 -6.87 -5.09 -9.49
C ASN A 160 -7.70 -5.61 -10.68
N PHE A 161 -8.76 -6.36 -10.40
CA PHE A 161 -9.64 -6.84 -11.46
C PHE A 161 -10.27 -5.68 -12.25
N LYS A 162 -10.63 -5.97 -13.51
CA LYS A 162 -11.19 -4.97 -14.43
C LYS A 162 -12.41 -4.26 -13.81
N GLY A 163 -12.40 -2.92 -13.81
CA GLY A 163 -13.47 -2.10 -13.23
C GLY A 163 -13.45 -1.98 -11.70
N ARG A 164 -12.41 -2.49 -11.02
CA ARG A 164 -12.34 -2.47 -9.55
C ARG A 164 -12.42 -1.05 -8.96
N MET A 165 -11.83 -0.07 -9.63
CA MET A 165 -11.84 1.35 -9.23
C MET A 165 -12.86 2.17 -10.05
N GLY A 166 -13.95 1.54 -10.49
CA GLY A 166 -15.06 2.17 -11.20
C GLY A 166 -15.04 1.87 -12.69
N ASN A 167 -14.15 2.50 -13.44
CA ASN A 167 -14.14 2.38 -14.90
C ASN A 167 -13.49 1.07 -15.39
N PRO A 168 -14.20 0.21 -16.16
CA PRO A 168 -13.63 -1.02 -16.70
C PRO A 168 -12.55 -0.82 -17.78
N ASN A 169 -12.41 0.37 -18.35
CA ASN A 169 -11.37 0.71 -19.32
C ASN A 169 -10.09 1.27 -18.68
N SER A 170 -9.99 1.22 -17.35
CA SER A 170 -8.81 1.64 -16.60
C SER A 170 -7.92 0.45 -16.20
N PHE A 171 -6.67 0.74 -15.87
CA PHE A 171 -5.66 -0.25 -15.51
C PHE A 171 -5.16 -0.03 -14.09
N ILE A 172 -5.11 -1.10 -13.30
CA ILE A 172 -4.73 -1.05 -11.89
C ILE A 172 -3.53 -1.98 -11.67
N TYR A 173 -2.43 -1.41 -11.22
CA TYR A 173 -1.24 -2.12 -10.77
C TYR A 173 -1.21 -2.11 -9.25
N LEU A 174 -0.76 -3.20 -8.62
CA LEU A 174 -0.64 -3.27 -7.16
C LEU A 174 0.82 -3.23 -6.73
N SER A 175 1.12 -2.50 -5.66
CA SER A 175 2.48 -2.41 -5.13
C SER A 175 2.53 -2.06 -3.66
N SER A 176 3.75 -2.07 -3.10
CA SER A 176 4.01 -1.58 -1.74
C SER A 176 3.89 -0.05 -1.65
N PRO A 177 3.69 0.53 -0.44
CA PRO A 177 3.76 1.98 -0.22
C PRO A 177 5.06 2.62 -0.70
N ALA A 178 6.20 1.91 -0.55
CA ALA A 178 7.49 2.41 -0.99
C ALA A 178 7.55 2.58 -2.52
N THR A 179 7.19 1.52 -3.24
CA THR A 179 7.11 1.52 -4.71
C THR A 179 6.12 2.58 -5.20
N ALA A 180 4.94 2.66 -4.60
CA ALA A 180 3.92 3.64 -4.94
C ALA A 180 4.43 5.09 -4.75
N ALA A 181 4.99 5.41 -3.58
CA ALA A 181 5.48 6.75 -3.27
C ALA A 181 6.61 7.19 -4.22
N TRP A 182 7.56 6.29 -4.51
CA TRP A 182 8.63 6.61 -5.45
C TRP A 182 8.11 6.79 -6.88
N SER A 183 7.18 5.93 -7.31
CA SER A 183 6.54 6.05 -8.62
C SER A 183 5.76 7.36 -8.78
N ALA A 184 5.15 7.88 -7.71
CA ALA A 184 4.47 9.18 -7.73
C ALA A 184 5.43 10.34 -8.02
N VAL A 185 6.67 10.26 -7.54
CA VAL A 185 7.73 11.24 -7.84
C VAL A 185 8.24 11.08 -9.28
N LYS A 186 8.37 9.84 -9.76
CA LYS A 186 8.96 9.53 -11.07
C LYS A 186 8.00 9.67 -12.24
N GLY A 187 6.70 9.54 -12.01
CA GLY A 187 5.66 9.57 -13.05
C GLY A 187 5.45 8.24 -13.79
N TYR A 188 6.16 7.20 -13.38
CA TYR A 188 6.06 5.85 -13.92
C TYR A 188 6.35 4.84 -12.79
N ILE A 189 5.99 3.57 -12.98
CA ILE A 189 6.26 2.50 -12.00
C ILE A 189 7.78 2.35 -11.84
N ALA A 190 8.30 2.70 -10.66
CA ALA A 190 9.73 2.82 -10.40
C ALA A 190 10.16 2.02 -9.16
N ASP A 191 11.42 1.57 -9.16
CA ASP A 191 11.97 0.76 -8.09
C ASP A 191 12.33 1.63 -6.87
N PRO A 192 11.75 1.39 -5.69
CA PRO A 192 12.03 2.21 -4.51
C PRO A 192 13.48 2.07 -4.00
N ARG A 193 14.24 1.05 -4.43
CA ARG A 193 15.67 0.90 -4.08
C ARG A 193 16.52 2.06 -4.60
N GLU A 194 16.07 2.76 -5.66
CA GLU A 194 16.72 3.97 -6.16
C GLU A 194 16.82 5.10 -5.11
N VAL A 195 15.98 5.07 -4.07
CA VAL A 195 15.92 6.10 -3.03
C VAL A 195 16.08 5.56 -1.61
N LEU A 196 15.86 4.27 -1.38
CA LEU A 196 15.94 3.65 -0.06
C LEU A 196 17.32 3.07 0.29
N GLY A 197 18.17 2.80 -0.72
CA GLY A 197 19.58 2.40 -0.55
C GLY A 197 19.84 1.40 0.55
#